data_AF-A0A0H3C901-F1
#
_entry.id   AF-A0A0H3C901-F1
#
_cell.length_a   1.000
_cell.length_b   1.000
_cell.length_c   1.000
_cell.angle_alpha   90.00
_cell.angle_beta   90.00
_cell.angle_gamma   90.00
#
_symmetry.space_group_name_H-M   'P 1'
#
loop_
_entity.id
_entity.type
_entity.pdbx_description
1 polymer ?
#
loop_
_entity_poly.entity_id
_entity_poly.type
_entity_poly.pdbx_seq_one_letter_code
_entity_poly.pdbx_strand_id
1 'polypeptide(L)' 'MGTRNEHLGEAERLERQAEIADNAHARAALLRMAQASRGAAALLGLFEAGNDEAPPVVRG' A
#
# COMPACT_ATOMS: atom_id res chain seq x y z
N MET A 1 -5.39 -5.28 -10.43
CA MET A 1 -4.51 -4.90 -9.31
C MET A 1 -5.09 -3.63 -8.71
N GLY A 2 -5.13 -3.52 -7.38
CA GLY A 2 -5.64 -2.31 -6.71
C GLY A 2 -4.71 -1.12 -6.92
N THR A 3 -5.23 0.10 -6.78
CA THR A 3 -4.46 1.34 -6.87
C THR A 3 -3.64 1.57 -5.59
N ARG A 4 -2.61 2.42 -5.68
CA ARG A 4 -1.81 2.82 -4.51
C ARG A 4 -2.66 3.31 -3.35
N ASN A 5 -3.67 4.14 -3.63
CA ASN A 5 -4.56 4.71 -2.62
C ASN A 5 -5.48 3.65 -1.99
N GLU A 6 -5.94 2.67 -2.76
CA GLU A 6 -6.71 1.55 -2.20
C GLU A 6 -5.87 0.74 -1.21
N HIS A 7 -4.61 0.49 -1.53
CA HIS A 7 -3.68 -0.20 -0.64
C HIS A 7 -3.35 0.61 0.64
N LEU A 8 -3.25 1.94 0.55
CA LEU A 8 -3.09 2.80 1.74
C LEU A 8 -4.35 2.77 2.61
N GLY A 9 -5.53 2.94 2.00
CA GLY A 9 -6.79 2.89 2.72
C GLY A 9 -7.04 1.54 3.40
N GLU A 10 -6.65 0.44 2.75
CA GLU A 10 -6.73 -0.90 3.33
C GLU A 10 -5.77 -1.07 4.52
N ALA A 11 -4.53 -0.56 4.42
CA ALA A 11 -3.59 -0.61 5.53
C ALA A 11 -4.13 0.11 6.78
N GLU A 12 -4.68 1.31 6.60
CA GLU A 12 -5.27 2.07 7.71
C GLU A 12 -6.48 1.37 8.33
N ARG A 13 -7.33 0.73 7.51
CA ARG A 13 -8.47 -0.05 8.01
C ARG A 13 -7.99 -1.22 8.86
N LEU A 14 -6.99 -1.96 8.40
CA LEU A 14 -6.42 -3.10 9.12
C LEU A 14 -5.73 -2.66 10.42
N GLU A 15 -5.05 -1.51 10.44
CA GLU A 15 -4.47 -0.93 11.66
C GLU A 15 -5.56 -0.55 12.68
N ARG A 16 -6.63 0.12 12.26
CA ARG A 16 -7.78 0.42 13.15
C ARG A 16 -8.45 -0.84 13.68
N GLN A 17 -8.58 -1.88 12.85
CA GLN A 17 -9.09 -3.17 13.31
C GLN A 17 -8.16 -3.84 14.34
N ALA A 18 -6.84 -3.69 14.18
CA ALA A 18 -5.85 -4.23 15.11
C ALA A 18 -5.87 -3.51 16.47
N GLU A 19 -6.24 -2.23 16.51
CA GLU A 19 -6.38 -1.45 17.75
C GLU A 19 -7.54 -1.95 18.62
N ILE A 20 -8.64 -2.40 18.01
CA ILE A 20 -9.83 -2.89 18.71
C ILE A 20 -9.89 -4.42 18.82
N ALA A 21 -8.86 -5.14 18.37
CA ALA A 21 -8.83 -6.59 18.40
C ALA A 21 -8.46 -7.12 19.79
N ASP A 22 -9.40 -7.82 20.43
CA ASP A 22 -9.21 -8.41 21.77
C ASP A 22 -8.26 -9.61 21.80
N ASN A 23 -7.90 -10.17 20.63
CA ASN A 23 -7.00 -11.31 20.52
C ASN A 23 -5.63 -10.89 19.96
N ALA A 24 -4.56 -11.19 20.71
CA ALA A 24 -3.19 -10.91 20.30
C ALA A 24 -2.82 -11.55 18.95
N HIS A 25 -3.32 -12.76 18.66
CA HIS A 25 -3.07 -13.42 17.38
C HIS A 25 -3.78 -12.71 16.21
N ALA A 26 -5.03 -12.32 16.42
CA ALA A 26 -5.80 -11.56 15.42
C ALA A 26 -5.15 -10.19 15.16
N ARG A 27 -4.75 -9.50 16.23
CA ARG A 27 -4.00 -8.24 16.15
C ARG A 27 -2.71 -8.40 15.35
N ALA A 28 -1.91 -9.43 15.62
CA ALA A 28 -0.68 -9.70 14.88
C ALA A 28 -0.95 -10.00 13.39
N ALA A 29 -2.02 -10.75 13.08
CA ALA A 29 -2.41 -11.02 11.71
C ALA A 29 -2.81 -9.73 10.97
N LEU A 30 -3.67 -8.90 11.57
CA LEU A 30 -4.11 -7.62 11.01
C LEU A 30 -2.94 -6.68 10.75
N LEU A 31 -2.00 -6.55 11.69
CA LEU A 31 -0.80 -5.72 11.49
C LEU A 31 0.08 -6.21 10.35
N ARG A 32 0.25 -7.53 10.20
CA ARG A 32 1.00 -8.10 9.05
C ARG A 32 0.31 -7.80 7.73
N MET A 33 -1.02 -7.91 7.69
CA MET A 33 -1.80 -7.57 6.49
C MET A 33 -1.70 -6.08 6.17
N ALA A 34 -1.77 -5.21 7.17
CA ALA A 34 -1.61 -3.77 7.00
C ALA A 34 -0.24 -3.43 6.41
N GLN A 35 0.82 -4.03 6.95
CA GLN A 35 2.19 -3.86 6.47
C GLN A 35 2.35 -4.35 5.03
N ALA A 36 1.77 -5.50 4.67
CA ALA A 36 1.78 -6.01 3.30
C ALA A 36 1.08 -5.03 2.34
N SER A 37 -0.04 -4.44 2.76
CA SER A 37 -0.75 -3.44 1.96
C SER A 37 0.05 -2.14 1.80
N ARG A 38 0.71 -1.63 2.85
CA ARG A 38 1.63 -0.49 2.73
C ARG A 38 2.80 -0.80 1.80
N GLY A 39 3.33 -2.01 1.84
CA GLY A 39 4.37 -2.48 0.92
C GLY A 39 3.91 -2.42 -0.54
N ALA A 40 2.70 -2.90 -0.83
CA ALA A 40 2.12 -2.81 -2.17
C ALA A 40 1.94 -1.35 -2.63
N ALA A 41 1.45 -0.47 -1.76
CA ALA A 41 1.33 0.96 -2.05
C ALA A 41 2.69 1.63 -2.32
N ALA A 42 3.73 1.28 -1.57
CA ALA A 42 5.07 1.81 -1.78
C ALA A 42 5.64 1.37 -3.12
N LEU A 43 5.48 0.10 -3.48
CA LEU A 43 5.92 -0.41 -4.79
C LEU A 43 5.19 0.28 -5.94
N LEU A 44 3.87 0.44 -5.86
CA LEU A 44 3.10 1.18 -6.86
C LEU A 44 3.56 2.64 -6.98
N GLY A 45 3.85 3.30 -5.86
CA GLY A 45 4.37 4.67 -5.87
C GLY A 45 5.74 4.79 -6.55
N LEU A 46 6.61 3.78 -6.40
CA LEU A 46 7.89 3.73 -7.12
C LEU A 46 7.69 3.52 -8.62
N PHE A 47 6.75 2.67 -9.03
CA PHE A 47 6.41 2.47 -10.43
C PHE A 47 5.78 3.73 -11.05
N GLU A 48 4.87 4.40 -10.34
CA GLU A 48 4.27 5.67 -10.78
C GLU A 48 5.34 6.74 -10.99
N ALA A 49 6.24 6.93 -10.02
CA ALA A 49 7.33 7.91 -10.12
C ALA A 49 8.32 7.61 -11.27
N GLY A 50 8.62 6.33 -11.51
CA GLY A 50 9.52 5.93 -12.61
C GLY A 50 8.93 6.12 -14.01
N ASN A 51 7.60 6.17 -14.15
CA ASN A 51 6.94 6.43 -15.44
C ASN A 51 6.86 7.93 -15.79
N ASP A 52 6.89 8.82 -14.80
CA ASP A 52 6.89 10.28 -15.02
C ASP A 52 8.24 10.80 -15.54
N GLU A 53 9.32 10.02 -15.40
CA GLU A 53 10.68 10.36 -15.83
C GLU A 53 11.05 9.84 -17.23
N ALA A 54 10.05 9.55 -18.09
CA ALA A 54 10.31 9.31 -19.50
C ALA A 54 10.35 10.66 -20.25
N PRO A 55 11.51 11.14 -20.73
CA PRO A 55 11.56 12.38 -21.49
C PRO A 55 10.69 12.24 -22.76
N PRO A 56 10.02 13.33 -23.20
CA PRO A 56 9.23 13.27 -24.43
C PRO A 56 10.16 12.84 -25.56
N VAL A 57 9.84 11.73 -26.20
CA VAL A 57 10.49 11.32 -27.45
C VAL A 57 10.14 12.39 -28.49
N VAL A 58 10.99 13.40 -28.61
CA VAL A 58 10.96 14.34 -29.72
C VAL A 58 11.37 13.55 -30.95
N ARG A 59 10.38 13.07 -31.71
CA ARG A 59 10.59 12.59 -33.07
C ARG A 59 10.78 13.81 -33.96
N GLY A 60 12.04 14.12 -34.26
CA GLY A 60 12.42 14.97 -35.40
C GLY A 60 12.24 14.23 -36.71
#